data_AF-A0A1G4XDN7-F1
#
_entry.id   AF-A0A1G4XDN7-F1
#
_cell.length_a   1.000
_cell.length_b   1.000
_cell.length_c   1.000
_cell.angle_alpha   90.00
_cell.angle_beta   90.00
_cell.angle_gamma   90.00
#
_symmetry.space_group_name_H-M   'P 1'
#
loop_
_entity.id
_entity.type
_entity.pdbx_description
1 polymer ?
#
loop_
_entity_poly.entity_id
_entity_poly.type
_entity_poly.pdbx_seq_one_letter_code
_entity_poly.pdbx_strand_id
1 'polypeptide(L)'
;MNKKLINISLVLGLLLTPVASHSQQNDTASADRKKGIEHMSKELGFSADQRTKVEVIFDTERKKVDAIFDEEKQKLQKVQQETRSSLQGVLTPEQMNKLDQKMRQNAQRDPKKKAGS
;
A
#
# COMPACT_ATOMS: atom_id res chain seq x y z
N MET A 1 40.54 -9.29 -28.60
CA MET A 1 40.29 -8.23 -27.61
C MET A 1 39.34 -7.22 -28.23
N ASN A 2 38.37 -6.73 -27.43
CA ASN A 2 37.42 -5.62 -27.69
C ASN A 2 36.04 -6.02 -28.23
N LYS A 3 35.07 -6.15 -27.32
CA LYS A 3 33.67 -5.78 -27.59
C LYS A 3 33.14 -5.03 -26.37
N LYS A 4 32.87 -3.74 -26.57
CA LYS A 4 32.28 -2.80 -25.61
C LYS A 4 30.92 -3.35 -25.20
N LEU A 5 30.76 -3.73 -23.94
CA LEU A 5 29.47 -4.12 -23.40
C LEU A 5 28.64 -2.85 -23.20
N ILE A 6 27.55 -2.83 -23.95
CA ILE A 6 26.56 -1.77 -24.04
C ILE A 6 25.92 -1.59 -22.66
N ASN A 7 25.97 -0.35 -22.15
CA ASN A 7 25.22 0.10 -21.00
C ASN A 7 23.72 -0.01 -21.33
N ILE A 8 23.09 -1.13 -20.98
CA ILE A 8 21.63 -1.23 -20.96
C ILE A 8 21.16 -0.58 -19.65
N SER A 9 20.91 0.72 -19.72
CA SER A 9 20.10 1.43 -18.74
C SER A 9 18.67 0.88 -18.79
N LEU A 10 18.41 -0.18 -18.03
CA LEU A 10 17.06 -0.69 -17.82
C LEU A 10 16.39 0.17 -16.74
N VAL A 11 15.77 1.26 -17.17
CA VAL A 11 14.87 2.06 -16.32
C VAL A 11 13.58 1.27 -16.17
N LEU A 12 13.57 0.29 -15.25
CA LEU A 12 12.34 -0.39 -14.86
C LEU A 12 11.70 0.43 -13.74
N GLY A 13 10.85 1.38 -14.14
CA GLY A 13 9.95 2.09 -13.26
C GLY A 13 8.94 1.12 -12.68
N LEU A 14 9.21 0.62 -11.47
CA LEU A 14 8.30 -0.29 -10.77
C LEU A 14 7.53 0.51 -9.70
N LEU A 15 6.37 0.98 -10.11
CA LEU A 15 5.26 1.40 -9.25
C LEU A 15 4.81 0.18 -8.42
N LEU A 16 5.32 0.06 -7.20
CA LEU A 16 4.87 -0.94 -6.24
C LEU A 16 4.66 -0.26 -4.89
N THR A 17 3.44 0.22 -4.68
CA THR A 17 2.95 0.66 -3.38
C THR A 17 2.73 -0.57 -2.49
N PRO A 18 3.46 -0.74 -1.38
CA PRO A 18 3.20 -1.83 -0.46
C PRO A 18 1.97 -1.49 0.40
N VAL A 19 0.95 -2.28 0.14
CA VAL A 19 -0.23 -2.55 0.95
C VAL A 19 0.26 -3.12 2.30
N ALA A 20 0.30 -2.30 3.36
CA ALA A 20 0.75 -2.75 4.69
C ALA A 20 -0.47 -2.99 5.59
N SER A 21 -0.69 -4.27 5.95
CA SER A 21 -1.58 -4.74 7.03
C SER A 21 -1.66 -3.75 8.19
N HIS A 22 -2.87 -3.25 8.39
CA HIS A 22 -3.25 -2.32 9.42
C HIS A 22 -4.01 -3.07 10.51
N SER A 23 -3.35 -3.43 11.60
CA SER A 23 -4.02 -3.94 12.80
C SER A 23 -4.23 -2.87 13.88
N GLN A 24 -3.85 -1.61 13.64
CA GLN A 24 -4.03 -0.49 14.58
C GLN A 24 -4.60 0.80 13.92
N GLN A 25 -5.39 0.66 12.86
CA GLN A 25 -6.09 1.75 12.13
C GLN A 25 -7.57 1.45 11.96
N ASN A 26 -8.15 0.81 12.96
CA ASN A 26 -9.59 0.65 13.01
C ASN A 26 -10.23 1.82 13.74
N ASP A 27 -9.62 2.36 14.80
CA ASP A 27 -10.27 3.39 15.62
C ASP A 27 -10.29 4.78 14.95
N THR A 28 -9.17 5.22 14.36
CA THR A 28 -9.09 6.53 13.69
C THR A 28 -9.90 6.56 12.40
N ALA A 29 -9.78 5.51 11.58
CA ALA A 29 -10.54 5.40 10.33
C ALA A 29 -12.04 5.16 10.56
N SER A 30 -12.43 4.56 11.70
CA SER A 30 -13.83 4.45 12.12
C SER A 30 -14.37 5.80 12.59
N ALA A 31 -13.59 6.54 13.38
CA ALA A 31 -13.96 7.89 13.82
C ALA A 31 -14.13 8.87 12.66
N ASP A 32 -13.20 8.88 11.70
CA ASP A 32 -13.27 9.73 10.51
C ASP A 32 -14.50 9.41 9.64
N ARG A 33 -14.82 8.12 9.50
CA ARG A 33 -16.02 7.69 8.77
C ARG A 33 -17.30 8.08 9.49
N LYS A 34 -17.39 7.87 10.81
CA LYS A 34 -18.55 8.29 11.60
C LYS A 34 -18.80 9.79 11.45
N LYS A 35 -17.73 10.59 11.42
CA LYS A 35 -17.79 12.02 11.12
C LYS A 35 -18.28 12.30 9.69
N GLY A 36 -17.85 11.53 8.69
CA GLY A 36 -18.34 11.62 7.32
C GLY A 36 -19.83 11.29 7.17
N ILE A 37 -20.29 10.21 7.82
CA ILE A 37 -21.71 9.82 7.85
C ILE A 37 -22.52 10.88 8.60
N GLU A 38 -21.98 11.47 9.66
CA GLU A 38 -22.63 12.56 10.38
C GLU A 38 -22.82 13.79 9.49
N HIS A 39 -21.81 14.17 8.71
CA HIS A 39 -21.91 15.28 7.76
C HIS A 39 -23.00 15.01 6.73
N MET A 40 -22.95 13.85 6.08
CA MET A 40 -23.96 13.44 5.09
C MET A 40 -25.37 13.38 5.68
N SER A 41 -25.49 12.90 6.92
CA SER A 41 -26.75 12.86 7.66
C SER A 41 -27.34 14.26 7.88
N LYS A 42 -26.49 15.27 8.16
CA LYS A 42 -26.91 16.67 8.33
C LYS A 42 -27.28 17.31 7.00
N GLU A 43 -26.48 17.10 5.96
CA GLU A 43 -26.69 17.69 4.64
C GLU A 43 -27.92 17.14 3.91
N LEU A 44 -28.17 15.83 4.06
CA LEU A 44 -29.25 15.14 3.35
C LEU A 44 -30.49 14.90 4.22
N GLY A 45 -30.45 15.32 5.49
CA GLY A 45 -31.58 15.22 6.41
C GLY A 45 -31.96 13.77 6.76
N PHE A 46 -30.98 12.91 7.04
CA PHE A 46 -31.25 11.51 7.37
C PHE A 46 -32.00 11.36 8.70
N SER A 47 -32.96 10.45 8.74
CA SER A 47 -33.52 9.92 9.99
C SER A 47 -32.51 9.02 10.71
N ALA A 48 -32.76 8.72 11.99
CA ALA A 48 -31.93 7.80 12.77
C ALA A 48 -31.82 6.41 12.12
N ASP A 49 -32.93 5.91 11.56
CA ASP A 49 -32.98 4.62 10.89
C ASP A 49 -32.19 4.61 9.59
N GLN A 50 -32.26 5.70 8.80
CA GLN A 50 -31.47 5.84 7.58
C GLN A 50 -29.97 5.88 7.90
N ARG A 51 -29.57 6.66 8.91
CA ARG A 51 -28.19 6.74 9.37
C ARG A 51 -27.64 5.37 9.75
N THR A 52 -28.39 4.60 10.54
CA THR A 52 -28.00 3.25 10.97
C THR A 52 -27.80 2.32 9.77
N LYS A 53 -28.73 2.33 8.81
CA LYS A 53 -28.61 1.51 7.59
C LYS A 53 -27.38 1.88 6.76
N VAL A 54 -27.10 3.18 6.62
CA VAL A 54 -25.93 3.68 5.89
C VAL A 54 -24.62 3.27 6.56
N GLU A 55 -24.55 3.32 7.89
CA GLU A 55 -23.38 2.84 8.65
C GLU A 55 -23.13 1.35 8.39
N VAL A 56 -24.18 0.52 8.45
CA VAL A 56 -24.09 -0.91 8.15
C VAL A 56 -23.63 -1.18 6.72
N ILE A 57 -24.13 -0.42 5.73
CA ILE A 57 -23.72 -0.55 4.32
C ILE A 57 -22.22 -0.27 4.19
N PHE A 58 -21.74 0.87 4.69
CA PHE A 58 -20.32 1.20 4.58
C PHE A 58 -19.43 0.22 5.34
N ASP A 59 -19.87 -0.30 6.48
CA ASP A 59 -19.11 -1.30 7.24
C ASP A 59 -19.00 -2.61 6.47
N THR A 60 -20.08 -3.02 5.82
CA THR A 60 -20.11 -4.21 4.95
C THR A 60 -19.18 -4.04 3.76
N GLU A 61 -19.25 -2.91 3.06
CA GLU A 61 -18.40 -2.66 1.89
C GLU A 61 -16.93 -2.54 2.26
N ARG A 62 -16.61 -1.94 3.41
CA ARG A 62 -15.21 -1.91 3.88
C ARG A 62 -14.64 -3.30 4.07
N LYS A 63 -15.38 -4.22 4.69
CA LYS A 63 -14.89 -5.60 4.87
C LYS A 63 -14.54 -6.27 3.54
N LYS A 64 -15.31 -5.98 2.47
CA LYS A 64 -14.99 -6.47 1.13
C LYS A 64 -13.72 -5.84 0.58
N VAL A 65 -13.55 -4.52 0.75
CA VAL A 65 -12.34 -3.81 0.32
C VAL A 65 -11.11 -4.32 1.08
N ASP A 66 -11.20 -4.49 2.40
CA ASP A 66 -10.11 -5.01 3.23
C ASP A 66 -9.71 -6.43 2.79
N ALA A 67 -10.68 -7.29 2.48
CA ALA A 67 -10.41 -8.63 1.96
C ALA A 67 -9.69 -8.61 0.60
N ILE A 68 -10.11 -7.74 -0.33
CA ILE A 68 -9.43 -7.55 -1.62
C ILE A 68 -8.01 -7.05 -1.41
N PHE A 69 -7.85 -6.06 -0.52
CA PHE A 69 -6.55 -5.48 -0.21
C PHE A 69 -5.59 -6.53 0.36
N ASP A 70 -6.06 -7.39 1.26
CA ASP A 70 -5.26 -8.48 1.83
C ASP A 70 -4.88 -9.54 0.78
N GLU A 71 -5.79 -9.91 -0.12
CA GLU A 71 -5.50 -10.83 -1.22
C GLU A 71 -4.44 -10.25 -2.17
N GLU A 72 -4.63 -9.00 -2.60
CA GLU A 72 -3.70 -8.32 -3.50
C GLU A 72 -2.35 -8.07 -2.81
N LYS A 73 -2.33 -7.84 -1.49
CA LYS A 73 -1.10 -7.75 -0.70
C LYS A 73 -0.23 -8.98 -0.91
N GLN A 74 -0.83 -10.17 -0.79
CA GLN A 74 -0.12 -11.44 -0.86
C GLN A 74 0.44 -11.66 -2.27
N LYS A 75 -0.34 -11.36 -3.31
CA LYS A 75 0.12 -11.40 -4.71
C LYS A 75 1.31 -10.47 -4.91
N LEU A 76 1.25 -9.26 -4.36
CA LEU A 76 2.34 -8.29 -4.45
C LEU A 76 3.62 -8.77 -3.77
N GLN A 77 3.49 -9.35 -2.59
CA GLN A 77 4.62 -9.91 -1.85
C GLN A 77 5.30 -11.05 -2.64
N LYS A 78 4.52 -11.90 -3.29
CA LYS A 78 5.03 -12.96 -4.16
C LYS A 78 5.82 -12.38 -5.34
N VAL A 79 5.26 -11.41 -6.05
CA VAL A 79 5.96 -10.73 -7.17
C VAL A 79 7.26 -10.08 -6.70
N GLN A 80 7.27 -9.44 -5.53
CA GLN A 80 8.49 -8.86 -4.95
C GLN A 80 9.54 -9.93 -4.64
N GLN A 81 9.14 -11.07 -4.10
CA GLN A 81 10.05 -12.17 -3.80
C GLN A 81 10.64 -12.79 -5.07
N GLU A 82 9.80 -13.05 -6.08
CA GLU A 82 10.23 -13.55 -7.39
C GLU A 82 11.21 -12.57 -8.06
N THR A 83 10.88 -11.28 -8.07
CA THR A 83 11.75 -10.22 -8.60
C THR A 83 13.10 -10.22 -7.90
N ARG A 84 13.12 -10.34 -6.56
CA ARG A 84 14.36 -10.37 -5.79
C ARG A 84 15.20 -11.60 -6.14
N SER A 85 14.57 -12.76 -6.30
CA SER A 85 15.25 -14.00 -6.72
C SER A 85 15.87 -13.84 -8.11
N SER A 86 15.13 -13.32 -9.08
CA SER A 86 15.66 -13.03 -10.42
C SER A 86 16.84 -12.07 -10.39
N LEU A 87 16.78 -11.03 -9.56
CA LEU A 87 17.87 -10.07 -9.39
C LEU A 87 19.13 -10.70 -8.77
N GLN A 88 19.00 -11.67 -7.86
CA GLN A 88 20.15 -12.40 -7.30
C GLN A 88 20.92 -13.19 -8.37
N GLY A 89 20.25 -13.59 -9.46
CA GLY A 89 20.89 -14.28 -10.59
C GLY A 89 21.74 -13.37 -11.48
N VAL A 90 21.58 -12.05 -11.40
CA VAL A 90 22.27 -11.09 -12.29
C VAL A 90 23.10 -10.04 -11.56
N LEU A 91 22.81 -9.78 -10.28
CA LEU A 91 23.53 -8.82 -9.46
C LEU A 91 24.56 -9.50 -8.56
N THR A 92 25.66 -8.82 -8.28
CA THR A 92 26.58 -9.25 -7.22
C THR A 92 25.95 -9.04 -5.83
N PRO A 93 26.41 -9.74 -4.78
CA PRO A 93 25.91 -9.54 -3.42
C PRO A 93 26.01 -8.08 -2.94
N GLU A 94 27.09 -7.38 -3.29
CA GLU A 94 27.30 -5.97 -2.96
C GLU A 94 26.29 -5.06 -3.66
N GLN A 95 26.02 -5.31 -4.95
CA GLN A 95 25.03 -4.56 -5.72
C GLN A 95 23.61 -4.76 -5.16
N MET A 96 23.28 -5.99 -4.78
CA MET A 96 21.99 -6.30 -4.15
C MET A 96 21.83 -5.59 -2.81
N ASN A 97 22.86 -5.60 -1.96
CA ASN A 97 22.82 -4.89 -0.68
C ASN A 97 22.62 -3.38 -0.86
N LYS A 98 23.35 -2.78 -1.82
CA LYS A 98 23.19 -1.36 -2.16
C LYS A 98 21.79 -1.03 -2.67
N LEU A 99 21.18 -1.92 -3.46
CA LEU A 99 19.80 -1.78 -3.91
C LEU A 99 18.82 -1.82 -2.73
N ASP A 100 18.93 -2.82 -1.85
CA ASP A 100 18.10 -2.97 -0.65
C ASP A 100 18.18 -1.73 0.26
N GLN A 101 19.39 -1.19 0.45
CA GLN A 101 19.59 0.02 1.25
C GLN A 101 18.90 1.24 0.62
N LYS A 102 19.01 1.43 -0.69
CA LYS A 102 18.33 2.53 -1.40
C LYS A 102 16.81 2.40 -1.29
N MET A 103 16.26 1.20 -1.45
CA MET A 103 14.82 0.96 -1.31
C MET A 103 14.33 1.32 0.10
N ARG A 104 15.06 0.91 1.15
CA ARG A 104 14.73 1.26 2.54
C ARG A 104 14.79 2.76 2.80
N GLN A 105 15.81 3.45 2.28
CA GLN A 105 15.93 4.90 2.43
C GLN A 105 14.79 5.65 1.73
N ASN A 106 14.44 5.24 0.52
CA ASN A 106 13.33 5.85 -0.22
C ASN A 106 12.01 5.64 0.54
N ALA A 107 11.79 4.45 1.11
CA ALA A 107 10.61 4.18 1.93
C ALA A 107 10.53 5.07 3.19
N GLN A 108 11.65 5.57 3.71
CA GLN A 108 11.72 6.46 4.89
C GLN A 108 11.60 7.95 4.53
N ARG A 109 11.89 8.32 3.29
CA ARG A 109 11.87 9.72 2.83
C ARG A 109 10.48 10.24 2.48
N ASP A 110 9.46 9.39 2.40
CA ASP A 110 8.07 9.82 2.21
C ASP A 110 7.49 10.39 3.52
N PRO A 111 7.33 11.73 3.67
CA PRO A 111 6.86 12.35 4.91
C PRO A 111 5.39 12.02 5.22
N LYS A 112 4.62 11.54 4.24
CA LYS A 112 3.27 10.98 4.46
C LYS A 112 3.26 9.74 5.36
N LYS A 113 4.42 9.17 5.71
CA LYS A 113 4.57 8.08 6.69
C LYS A 113 4.96 8.53 8.11
N LYS A 114 5.43 9.78 8.31
CA LYS A 114 5.86 10.25 9.64
C LYS A 114 4.77 10.98 10.45
N ALA A 115 3.75 11.52 9.80
CA ALA A 115 2.62 12.17 10.49
C ALA A 115 1.58 11.18 11.06
N GLY A 116 1.89 9.88 11.05
CA GLY A 116 1.05 8.81 11.58
C GLY A 116 1.85 7.67 12.20
N SER A 117 3.03 7.95 12.77
CA SER A 117 3.72 7.07 13.73
C SER A 117 3.37 7.48 15.16
#